data_AF-A0A2N0M8D9-F1
#
_entry.id   AF-A0A2N0M8D9-F1
#
_cell.length_a   1.000
_cell.length_b   1.000
_cell.length_c   1.000
_cell.angle_alpha   90.00
_cell.angle_beta   90.00
_cell.angle_gamma   90.00
#
_symmetry.space_group_name_H-M   'P 1'
#
loop_
_entity.id
_entity.type
_entity.pdbx_description
1 polymer ?
#
loop_
_entity_poly.entity_id
_entity_poly.type
_entity_poly.pdbx_seq_one_letter_code
_entity_poly.pdbx_strand_id
1 'polypeptide(L)'
;MDPVAEQLLLRLAAENPGMLCSEAPLEILEAAASEAEPTKFIEDFFATGYTAWLSQKLGRQIHPPQDHLNRAIIVLHSRAGLMNTDLLLGLPVRSAGQPFFSDEGLY
;
A
#
# COMPACT_ATOMS: atom_id res chain seq x y z
N MET A 1 12.19 10.58 2.34
CA MET A 1 12.98 9.41 1.91
C MET A 1 13.95 9.87 0.83
N ASP A 2 15.06 9.17 0.57
CA ASP A 2 15.93 9.56 -0.56
C ASP A 2 15.38 9.01 -1.90
N PRO A 3 15.67 9.66 -3.04
CA PRO A 3 15.10 9.28 -4.33
C PRO A 3 15.45 7.89 -4.84
N VAL A 4 16.53 7.27 -4.35
CA VAL A 4 16.94 5.91 -4.77
C VAL A 4 16.07 4.89 -4.05
N ALA A 5 15.86 5.07 -2.74
CA ALA A 5 14.95 4.23 -1.96
C ALA A 5 13.51 4.30 -2.50
N GLU A 6 13.03 5.50 -2.84
CA GLU A 6 11.69 5.68 -3.44
C GLU A 6 11.52 4.89 -4.73
N GLN A 7 12.51 4.93 -5.64
CA GLN A 7 12.47 4.15 -6.89
C GLN A 7 12.46 2.64 -6.65
N LEU A 8 13.21 2.16 -5.66
CA LEU A 8 13.23 0.74 -5.30
C LEU A 8 11.87 0.29 -4.77
N LEU A 9 11.22 1.10 -3.94
CA LEU A 9 9.90 0.81 -3.40
C LEU A 9 8.81 0.86 -4.49
N LEU A 10 8.86 1.82 -5.42
CA LEU A 10 7.95 1.85 -6.56
C LEU A 10 8.08 0.60 -7.42
N ARG A 11 9.32 0.17 -7.68
CA ARG A 11 9.59 -1.07 -8.41
C ARG A 11 9.07 -2.29 -7.67
N LEU A 12 9.26 -2.35 -6.36
CA LEU A 12 8.72 -3.43 -5.51
C LEU A 12 7.20 -3.50 -5.60
N ALA A 13 6.49 -2.37 -5.54
CA ALA A 13 5.03 -2.32 -5.66
C ALA A 13 4.55 -2.84 -7.02
N ALA A 14 5.27 -2.53 -8.10
CA ALA A 14 4.95 -3.00 -9.45
C ALA A 14 5.25 -4.49 -9.66
N GLU A 15 6.37 -4.98 -9.12
CA GLU A 15 6.86 -6.35 -9.35
C GLU A 15 6.27 -7.37 -8.37
N ASN A 16 5.85 -6.93 -7.17
CA ASN A 16 5.24 -7.79 -6.15
C ASN A 16 3.84 -7.31 -5.70
N PRO A 17 2.85 -7.27 -6.62
CA PRO A 17 1.49 -6.86 -6.28
C PRO A 17 0.76 -7.81 -5.31
N GLY A 18 1.22 -9.07 -5.19
CA GLY A 18 0.64 -10.08 -4.32
C GLY A 18 1.12 -10.04 -2.87
N MET A 19 2.00 -9.08 -2.52
CA MET A 19 2.57 -8.89 -1.19
C MET A 19 1.49 -8.92 -0.10
N LEU A 20 1.74 -9.63 0.98
CA LEU A 20 0.91 -9.64 2.18
C LEU A 20 1.23 -8.45 3.10
N CYS A 21 0.28 -8.06 3.95
CA CYS A 21 0.53 -7.00 4.93
C CYS A 21 1.70 -7.35 5.88
N SER A 22 1.96 -8.63 6.16
CA SER A 22 3.14 -9.05 6.94
C SER A 22 4.48 -8.82 6.23
N GLU A 23 4.47 -8.61 4.92
CA GLU A 23 5.64 -8.38 4.07
C GLU A 23 5.80 -6.90 3.70
N ALA A 24 4.93 -6.03 4.21
CA ALA A 24 4.92 -4.60 3.89
C ALA A 24 6.25 -3.93 4.31
N PRO A 25 6.86 -3.08 3.45
CA PRO A 25 8.08 -2.37 3.80
C PRO A 25 7.86 -1.44 4.99
N LEU A 26 8.73 -1.51 6.00
CA LEU A 26 8.61 -0.70 7.21
C LEU A 26 8.61 0.79 6.88
N GLU A 27 9.41 1.20 5.91
CA GLU A 27 9.53 2.59 5.46
C GLU A 27 8.20 3.15 4.92
N ILE A 28 7.37 2.30 4.32
CA ILE A 28 6.02 2.68 3.85
C ILE A 28 5.07 2.80 5.04
N LEU A 29 5.15 1.88 6.01
CA LEU A 29 4.32 1.92 7.22
C LEU A 29 4.62 3.17 8.06
N GLU A 30 5.90 3.49 8.24
CA GLU A 30 6.36 4.69 8.95
C GLU A 30 5.93 5.97 8.23
N ALA A 31 6.13 6.04 6.91
CA ALA A 31 5.70 7.20 6.11
C ALA A 31 4.18 7.39 6.15
N ALA A 32 3.42 6.29 6.10
CA ALA A 32 1.95 6.33 6.19
C ALA A 32 1.46 6.79 7.57
N ALA A 33 2.18 6.48 8.64
CA ALA A 33 1.85 6.90 10.00
C ALA A 33 2.31 8.34 10.33
N SER A 34 3.26 8.88 9.57
CA SER A 34 3.85 10.20 9.85
C SER A 34 2.96 11.35 9.39
N GLU A 35 2.20 11.16 8.32
CA GLU A 35 1.37 12.21 7.71
C GLU A 35 -0.11 11.79 7.68
N ALA A 36 -1.00 12.73 8.01
CA ALA A 36 -2.44 12.47 7.98
C ALA A 36 -2.96 12.19 6.56
N GLU A 37 -2.36 12.83 5.56
CA GLU A 37 -2.64 12.62 4.13
C GLU A 37 -1.42 11.99 3.45
N PRO A 38 -1.61 11.16 2.42
CA PRO A 38 -0.50 10.55 1.70
C PRO A 38 0.33 11.62 0.98
N THR A 39 1.65 11.55 1.13
CA THR A 39 2.56 12.35 0.30
C THR A 39 2.52 11.89 -1.14
N LYS A 40 3.04 12.69 -2.08
CA LYS A 40 3.05 12.33 -3.51
C LYS A 40 3.70 10.98 -3.79
N PHE A 41 4.80 10.68 -3.10
CA PHE A 41 5.47 9.38 -3.20
C PHE A 41 4.59 8.23 -2.71
N ILE A 42 3.88 8.43 -1.59
CA ILE A 42 2.99 7.41 -1.02
C ILE A 42 1.77 7.17 -1.90
N GLU A 43 1.21 8.23 -2.51
CA GLU A 43 0.18 8.10 -3.53
C GLU A 43 0.67 7.24 -4.70
N ASP A 44 1.86 7.54 -5.23
CA ASP A 44 2.42 6.84 -6.38
C ASP A 44 2.73 5.37 -6.04
N PHE A 45 3.23 5.10 -4.83
CA PHE A 45 3.49 3.75 -4.33
C PHE A 45 2.20 2.92 -4.25
N PHE A 46 1.16 3.43 -3.57
CA PHE A 46 -0.11 2.70 -3.45
C PHE A 46 -0.83 2.59 -4.79
N ALA A 47 -0.79 3.63 -5.63
CA ALA A 47 -1.39 3.59 -6.96
C ALA A 47 -0.75 2.50 -7.83
N THR A 48 0.57 2.41 -7.80
CA THR A 48 1.36 1.42 -8.57
C THR A 48 0.99 0.01 -8.12
N GLY A 49 1.09 -0.27 -6.83
CA GLY A 49 0.81 -1.61 -6.30
C GLY A 49 -0.66 -2.00 -6.43
N TYR A 50 -1.59 -1.07 -6.19
CA TYR A 50 -3.03 -1.30 -6.36
C TYR A 50 -3.38 -1.69 -7.80
N THR A 51 -2.88 -0.93 -8.77
CA THR A 51 -3.15 -1.17 -10.20
C THR A 51 -2.55 -2.51 -10.65
N ALA A 52 -1.33 -2.82 -10.20
CA ALA A 52 -0.68 -4.09 -10.50
C ALA A 52 -1.44 -5.27 -9.86
N TRP A 53 -1.88 -5.14 -8.60
CA TRP A 53 -2.68 -6.13 -7.89
C TRP A 53 -4.04 -6.35 -8.54
N LEU A 54 -4.74 -5.29 -8.93
CA LEU A 54 -6.02 -5.39 -9.63
C LEU A 54 -5.88 -6.09 -10.99
N SER A 55 -4.80 -5.78 -11.71
CA SER A 55 -4.48 -6.43 -12.99
C SER A 55 -4.17 -7.92 -12.81
N GLN A 56 -3.40 -8.28 -11.78
CA GLN A 56 -3.10 -9.66 -11.41
C GLN A 56 -4.38 -10.43 -11.04
N LYS A 57 -5.22 -9.85 -10.18
CA LYS A 57 -6.48 -10.45 -9.73
C LYS A 57 -7.44 -10.74 -10.90
N LEU A 58 -7.53 -9.82 -11.86
CA LEU A 58 -8.45 -9.92 -12.99
C LEU A 58 -7.87 -10.67 -14.19
N GLY A 59 -6.59 -11.04 -14.15
CA GLY A 59 -5.91 -11.73 -15.25
C GLY A 59 -5.76 -10.90 -16.53
N ARG A 60 -5.86 -9.57 -16.42
CA ARG A 60 -5.72 -8.63 -17.55
C ARG A 60 -5.27 -7.27 -17.06
N GLN A 61 -4.57 -6.51 -17.90
CA GLN A 61 -4.19 -5.14 -17.58
C GLN A 61 -5.43 -4.26 -17.43
N ILE A 62 -5.55 -3.57 -16.28
CA ILE A 62 -6.64 -2.66 -15.96
C ILE A 62 -6.08 -1.32 -15.52
N HIS A 63 -6.76 -0.25 -15.93
CA HIS A 63 -6.55 1.09 -15.38
C HIS A 63 -7.86 1.47 -14.67
N PRO A 64 -7.89 1.46 -13.33
CA PRO A 64 -9.10 1.80 -12.59
C PRO A 64 -9.48 3.28 -12.84
N PRO A 65 -10.77 3.64 -12.78
CA PRO A 65 -11.19 5.04 -12.78
C PRO A 65 -10.50 5.82 -11.65
N GLN A 66 -10.14 7.09 -11.90
CA GLN A 66 -9.36 7.90 -10.96
C GLN A 66 -10.01 7.97 -9.57
N ASP A 67 -11.34 8.11 -9.49
CA ASP A 67 -12.05 8.16 -8.20
C ASP A 67 -11.92 6.87 -7.40
N HIS A 68 -11.86 5.71 -8.07
CA HIS A 68 -11.64 4.43 -7.41
C HIS A 68 -10.19 4.33 -6.94
N LEU A 69 -9.23 4.69 -7.77
CA LEU A 69 -7.81 4.73 -7.40
C LEU A 69 -7.57 5.63 -6.17
N ASN A 70 -8.14 6.83 -6.16
CA ASN A 70 -8.02 7.77 -5.04
C ASN A 70 -8.56 7.17 -3.74
N ARG A 71 -9.73 6.51 -3.79
CA ARG A 71 -10.32 5.84 -2.62
C ARG A 71 -9.43 4.70 -2.12
N ALA A 72 -8.92 3.88 -3.04
CA ALA A 72 -8.00 2.80 -2.70
C ALA A 72 -6.75 3.35 -2.00
N ILE A 73 -6.12 4.40 -2.53
CA ILE A 73 -4.94 5.04 -1.91
C ILE A 73 -5.25 5.46 -0.46
N ILE A 74 -6.38 6.13 -0.22
CA ILE A 74 -6.76 6.61 1.12
C ILE A 74 -6.90 5.44 2.12
N VAL A 75 -7.62 4.38 1.74
CA VAL A 75 -7.83 3.24 2.66
C VAL A 75 -6.57 2.42 2.87
N LEU A 76 -5.73 2.29 1.85
CA LEU A 76 -4.44 1.59 1.93
C LEU A 76 -3.45 2.36 2.82
N HIS A 77 -3.38 3.69 2.67
CA HIS A 77 -2.60 4.58 3.54
C HIS A 77 -3.05 4.46 5.00
N SER A 78 -4.36 4.53 5.24
CA SER A 78 -4.93 4.37 6.59
C SER A 78 -4.58 3.01 7.20
N ARG A 79 -4.70 1.92 6.43
CA ARG A 79 -4.31 0.58 6.88
C ARG A 79 -2.82 0.52 7.24
N ALA A 80 -1.94 1.05 6.39
CA ALA A 80 -0.51 1.06 6.63
C ALA A 80 -0.14 1.83 7.92
N GLY A 81 -0.78 2.98 8.16
CA GLY A 81 -0.59 3.74 9.41
C GLY A 81 -1.05 2.98 10.65
N LEU A 82 -2.17 2.26 10.58
CA LEU A 82 -2.64 1.38 11.66
C LEU A 82 -1.69 0.20 11.90
N MET A 83 -1.17 -0.41 10.83
CA MET A 83 -0.17 -1.48 10.93
C MET A 83 1.09 -1.00 11.63
N ASN A 84 1.58 0.20 11.29
CA ASN A 84 2.72 0.80 11.98
C ASN A 84 2.44 0.98 13.48
N THR A 85 1.23 1.42 13.83
CA THR A 85 0.81 1.59 15.22
C THR A 85 0.80 0.25 15.97
N ASP A 86 0.26 -0.81 15.36
CA ASP A 86 0.29 -2.16 15.94
C ASP A 86 1.75 -2.62 16.20
N LEU A 87 2.64 -2.42 15.22
CA LEU A 87 4.07 -2.77 15.33
C LEU A 87 4.77 -2.00 16.46
N LEU A 88 4.56 -0.68 16.55
CA LEU A 88 5.14 0.18 17.60
C LEU A 88 4.67 -0.23 19.01
N LEU A 89 3.44 -0.72 19.13
CA LEU A 89 2.87 -1.18 20.40
C LEU A 89 3.19 -2.66 20.70
N GLY A 90 3.91 -3.35 19.81
CA GLY A 90 4.18 -4.79 19.94
C GLY A 90 2.92 -5.66 19.84
N LEU A 91 1.87 -5.15 19.18
CA LEU A 91 0.61 -5.86 18.96
C LEU A 91 0.69 -6.69 17.66
N PRO A 92 -0.05 -7.82 17.58
CA PRO A 92 -0.18 -8.55 16.33
C PRO A 92 -0.84 -7.69 15.25
N VAL A 93 -0.22 -7.61 14.07
CA VAL A 93 -0.80 -6.93 12.90
C VAL A 93 -2.03 -7.71 12.44
N ARG A 94 -3.22 -7.14 12.63
CA ARG A 94 -4.50 -7.83 12.38
C ARG A 94 -4.70 -8.23 10.92
N SER A 95 -4.17 -7.42 10.01
CA SER A 95 -4.25 -7.63 8.56
C SER A 95 -3.12 -8.49 8.01
N ALA A 96 -2.24 -9.06 8.84
CA ALA A 96 -0.98 -9.70 8.41
C ALA A 96 -1.14 -10.64 7.20
N GLY A 97 -2.16 -11.51 7.19
CA GLY A 97 -2.42 -12.45 6.09
C GLY A 97 -3.22 -11.91 4.91
N GLN A 98 -3.57 -10.63 4.89
CA GLN A 98 -4.33 -9.99 3.81
C GLN A 98 -3.38 -9.38 2.77
N PRO A 99 -3.78 -9.28 1.48
CA PRO A 99 -2.97 -8.62 0.47
C PRO A 99 -2.81 -7.12 0.76
N PHE A 100 -1.57 -6.64 0.75
CA PHE A 100 -1.18 -5.28 1.13
C PHE A 100 -1.66 -4.20 0.16
N PHE A 101 -1.89 -4.56 -1.11
CA PHE A 101 -2.44 -3.65 -2.12
C PHE A 101 -3.93 -3.87 -2.41
N SER A 102 -4.63 -4.68 -1.61
CA SER A 102 -6.08 -4.87 -1.79
C SER A 102 -6.88 -3.91 -0.92
N ASP A 103 -7.87 -3.24 -1.52
CA ASP A 103 -8.89 -2.41 -0.85
C ASP A 103 -10.16 -3.21 -0.47
N GLU A 104 -10.17 -4.53 -0.69
CA GLU A 104 -11.33 -5.37 -0.41
C GLU A 104 -11.64 -5.46 1.09
N GLY A 105 -12.90 -5.17 1.44
CA GLY A 105 -13.37 -5.23 2.83
C GLY A 105 -12.86 -4.08 3.71
N LEU A 106 -12.32 -3.00 3.11
CA LEU A 106 -11.85 -1.81 3.83
C LEU A 106 -12.83 -0.61 3.80
N TYR A 107 -13.99 -0.78 3.17
CA TYR A 107 -15.05 0.24 3.09
C TYR A 107 -16.21 -0.03 4.05
#